data_AF-A0A661KDT0-F1
#
_entry.id   AF-A0A661KDT0-F1
#
_cell.length_a   1.000
_cell.length_b   1.000
_cell.length_c   1.000
_cell.angle_alpha   90.00
_cell.angle_beta   90.00
_cell.angle_gamma   90.00
#
_symmetry.space_group_name_H-M   'P 1'
#
loop_
_entity.id
_entity.type
_entity.pdbx_description
1 polymer ?
#
loop_
_entity_poly.entity_id
_entity_poly.type
_entity_poly.pdbx_seq_one_letter_code
_entity_poly.pdbx_strand_id
1 'polypeptide(L)'
;MKVYSRIMLILSLALLPLASSAAEDNHLLIKFGLESPYFYTETKATMHQDASYWPPRKEGEKLYRYFTIRGGKEIYLRHLSQLIRRHNALWESYCNYTNNRTREGFLQFVKQRDPFYAGSLKNIAPVLYFDFIGESNKVYILDEIEVHTIGFSEYRGGGFFDKEAWYDILLKPRTGTYRYDVGKKLRFNGSGRLELRFWSDNYYPNTGYTPRGCYTIEIVFHFLTDGKPLSVGTGIFKIDV
;
A
#
# COMPACT_ATOMS: atom_id res chain seq x y z
N MET A 1 -67.91 -35.46 -0.74
CA MET A 1 -67.20 -34.30 -1.29
C MET A 1 -66.35 -33.65 -0.19
N LYS A 2 -65.14 -34.16 0.07
CA LYS A 2 -64.21 -33.71 1.13
C LYS A 2 -62.79 -33.62 0.57
N VAL A 3 -62.61 -32.90 -0.53
CA VAL A 3 -61.29 -32.74 -1.19
C VAL A 3 -60.87 -31.27 -1.31
N TYR A 4 -61.81 -30.32 -1.21
CA TYR A 4 -61.52 -28.89 -1.39
C TYR A 4 -60.90 -28.17 -0.18
N SER A 5 -60.84 -28.81 0.99
CA SER A 5 -60.32 -28.17 2.22
C SER A 5 -58.82 -28.38 2.47
N ARG A 6 -58.15 -29.28 1.73
CA ARG A 6 -56.71 -29.53 1.91
C ARG A 6 -55.81 -28.73 0.97
N ILE A 7 -56.35 -28.22 -0.14
CA ILE A 7 -55.58 -27.45 -1.12
C ILE A 7 -55.39 -25.99 -0.66
N MET A 8 -56.35 -25.43 0.10
CA MET A 8 -56.26 -24.08 0.66
C MET A 8 -55.26 -23.94 1.83
N LEU A 9 -54.86 -25.04 2.47
CA LEU A 9 -53.85 -25.02 3.55
C LEU A 9 -52.41 -25.10 2.99
N ILE A 10 -52.24 -25.62 1.77
CA ILE A 10 -50.93 -25.73 1.12
C ILE A 10 -50.58 -24.44 0.39
N LEU A 11 -51.56 -23.67 -0.09
CA LEU A 11 -51.32 -22.36 -0.70
C LEU A 11 -51.04 -21.23 0.31
N SER A 12 -51.43 -21.37 1.57
CA SER A 12 -51.19 -20.34 2.61
C SER A 12 -49.84 -20.48 3.32
N LEU A 13 -49.14 -21.62 3.17
CA LEU A 13 -47.75 -21.81 3.62
C LEU A 13 -46.71 -21.46 2.55
N ALA A 14 -47.12 -21.13 1.33
CA ALA A 14 -46.24 -20.64 0.26
C ALA A 14 -46.07 -19.11 0.25
N LEU A 15 -46.69 -18.40 1.21
CA LEU A 15 -46.55 -16.97 1.44
C LEU A 15 -45.78 -16.68 2.74
N LEU A 16 -44.83 -17.55 3.09
CA LEU A 16 -43.72 -17.08 3.91
C LEU A 16 -43.01 -16.02 3.08
N PRO A 17 -42.86 -14.78 3.58
CA PRO A 17 -41.87 -13.91 2.98
C PRO A 17 -40.56 -14.70 3.14
N LEU A 18 -39.99 -15.09 2.01
CA LEU A 18 -38.56 -14.90 1.83
C LEU A 18 -38.32 -13.43 2.18
N ALA A 19 -38.20 -13.15 3.48
CA ALA A 19 -37.16 -12.30 4.00
C ALA A 19 -35.89 -12.96 3.46
N SER A 20 -35.67 -12.73 2.17
CA SER A 20 -34.38 -12.55 1.61
C SER A 20 -33.79 -11.55 2.60
N SER A 21 -32.96 -12.07 3.50
CA SER A 21 -31.73 -11.39 3.78
C SER A 21 -31.20 -10.99 2.41
N ALA A 22 -31.62 -9.81 1.94
CA ALA A 22 -30.70 -8.93 1.29
C ALA A 22 -29.56 -8.92 2.31
N ALA A 23 -28.57 -9.78 2.07
CA ALA A 23 -27.22 -9.33 2.27
C ALA A 23 -27.25 -7.96 1.60
N GLU A 24 -27.38 -6.92 2.43
CA GLU A 24 -27.04 -5.58 2.00
C GLU A 24 -25.62 -5.75 1.53
N ASP A 25 -25.55 -5.91 0.24
CA ASP A 25 -24.38 -6.05 -0.58
C ASP A 25 -23.74 -4.66 -0.48
N ASN A 26 -23.14 -4.39 0.67
CA ASN A 26 -22.41 -3.19 1.03
C ASN A 26 -21.17 -3.18 0.16
N HIS A 27 -21.36 -2.92 -1.14
CA HIS A 27 -20.32 -2.93 -2.14
C HIS A 27 -19.51 -1.65 -1.98
N LEU A 28 -18.59 -1.66 -1.03
CA LEU A 28 -17.50 -0.72 -1.05
C LEU A 28 -16.50 -1.18 -2.12
N LEU A 29 -16.47 -0.48 -3.25
CA LEU A 29 -15.54 -0.75 -4.33
C LEU A 29 -14.26 0.05 -4.13
N ILE A 30 -13.13 -0.55 -4.53
CA ILE A 30 -11.83 0.11 -4.57
C ILE A 30 -11.32 0.19 -6.00
N LYS A 31 -10.81 1.37 -6.37
CA LYS A 31 -9.96 1.58 -7.55
C LYS A 31 -8.68 2.21 -7.07
N PHE A 32 -7.55 1.87 -7.67
CA PHE A 32 -6.26 2.42 -7.24
C PHE A 32 -5.28 2.49 -8.39
N GLY A 33 -4.29 3.38 -8.29
CA GLY A 33 -3.28 3.59 -9.31
C GLY A 33 -2.16 4.50 -8.81
N LEU A 34 -1.28 4.92 -9.72
CA LEU A 34 -0.18 5.84 -9.40
C LEU A 34 -0.68 7.29 -9.32
N GLU A 35 -0.37 7.99 -8.23
CA GLU A 35 -0.72 9.41 -8.07
C GLU A 35 0.31 10.33 -8.75
N SER A 36 1.60 10.03 -8.59
CA SER A 36 2.68 10.81 -9.19
C SER A 36 3.55 9.93 -10.10
N PRO A 37 3.31 9.95 -11.43
CA PRO A 37 3.97 9.03 -12.36
C PRO A 37 5.38 9.49 -12.78
N TYR A 38 5.96 10.53 -12.18
CA TYR A 38 7.21 11.12 -12.70
C TYR A 38 8.37 10.12 -12.75
N PHE A 39 8.45 9.21 -11.77
CA PHE A 39 9.45 8.13 -11.77
C PHE A 39 8.86 6.75 -12.02
N TYR A 40 7.57 6.59 -11.75
CA TYR A 40 6.90 5.29 -11.72
C TYR A 40 5.88 5.18 -12.85
N THR A 41 5.78 3.99 -13.42
CA THR A 41 4.75 3.64 -14.39
C THR A 41 4.06 2.35 -13.97
N GLU A 42 2.81 2.20 -14.38
CA GLU A 42 2.11 0.93 -14.26
C GLU A 42 2.42 0.04 -15.47
N THR A 43 2.67 -1.24 -15.21
CA THR A 43 2.85 -2.31 -16.20
C THR A 43 2.28 -3.61 -15.64
N LYS A 44 2.62 -4.74 -16.27
CA LYS A 44 2.24 -6.08 -15.81
C LYS A 44 3.47 -6.96 -15.66
N ALA A 45 3.50 -7.77 -14.61
CA ALA A 45 4.55 -8.76 -14.35
C ALA A 45 3.97 -10.03 -13.74
N THR A 46 4.68 -11.15 -13.87
CA THR A 46 4.34 -12.37 -13.13
C THR A 46 4.80 -12.26 -11.68
N MET A 47 4.39 -13.22 -10.84
CA MET A 47 4.75 -13.23 -9.41
C MET A 47 6.27 -13.13 -9.18
N HIS A 48 7.06 -13.81 -10.01
CA HIS A 48 8.51 -13.93 -9.84
C HIS A 48 9.33 -12.91 -10.63
N GLN A 49 8.71 -12.19 -11.58
CA GLN A 49 9.40 -11.19 -12.38
C GLN A 49 9.59 -9.88 -11.62
N ASP A 50 10.82 -9.39 -11.56
CA ASP A 50 11.16 -8.09 -10.99
C ASP A 50 11.45 -7.06 -12.09
N ALA A 51 12.06 -5.93 -11.76
CA ALA A 51 12.37 -4.84 -12.71
C ALA A 51 13.36 -5.27 -13.81
N SER A 52 14.07 -6.38 -13.63
CA SER A 52 14.93 -7.01 -14.64
C SER A 52 14.16 -7.93 -15.61
N TYR A 53 12.89 -8.22 -15.35
CA TYR A 53 12.04 -9.13 -16.14
C TYR A 53 12.56 -10.56 -16.22
N TRP A 54 13.37 -10.94 -15.22
CA TRP A 54 13.90 -12.27 -15.02
C TRP A 54 13.24 -12.92 -13.80
N PRO A 55 12.93 -14.24 -13.82
CA PRO A 55 13.01 -15.15 -14.97
C PRO A 55 12.01 -14.78 -16.08
N PRO A 56 12.20 -15.26 -17.33
CA PRO A 56 11.27 -15.00 -18.41
C PRO A 56 9.91 -15.61 -18.08
N ARG A 57 8.86 -14.94 -18.53
CA ARG A 57 7.49 -15.39 -18.35
C ARG A 57 7.28 -16.77 -18.99
N LYS A 58 6.62 -17.66 -18.26
CA LYS A 58 6.09 -18.92 -18.81
C LYS A 58 4.68 -18.69 -19.39
N GLU A 59 4.35 -19.44 -20.42
CA GLU A 59 3.03 -19.38 -21.03
C GLU A 59 1.93 -19.69 -19.99
N GLY A 60 0.81 -18.96 -20.05
CA GLY A 60 -0.29 -19.12 -19.10
C GLY A 60 -0.09 -18.50 -17.71
N GLU A 61 1.09 -17.94 -17.39
CA GLU A 61 1.27 -17.31 -16.07
C GLU A 61 0.36 -16.09 -15.87
N LYS A 62 -0.25 -16.03 -14.67
CA LYS A 62 -1.07 -14.91 -14.22
C LYS A 62 -0.21 -13.64 -14.15
N LEU A 63 -0.77 -12.56 -14.70
CA LEU A 63 -0.17 -11.24 -14.66
C LEU A 63 -0.79 -10.42 -13.54
N TYR A 64 0.08 -9.74 -12.79
CA TYR A 64 -0.28 -8.83 -11.72
C TYR A 64 0.03 -7.40 -12.16
N ARG A 65 -0.72 -6.43 -11.63
CA ARG A 65 -0.39 -5.01 -11.77
C ARG A 65 0.98 -4.77 -11.16
N TYR A 66 1.83 -4.01 -11.84
CA TYR A 66 3.19 -3.74 -11.38
C TYR A 66 3.51 -2.26 -11.52
N PHE A 67 3.81 -1.60 -10.41
CA PHE A 67 4.24 -0.21 -10.37
C PHE A 67 5.77 -0.15 -10.29
N THR A 68 6.42 0.28 -11.37
CA THR A 68 7.88 0.15 -11.55
C THR A 68 8.52 1.43 -12.05
N ILE A 69 9.84 1.58 -11.86
CA ILE A 69 10.63 2.79 -12.18
C ILE A 69 10.95 2.93 -13.69
N ARG A 70 10.13 2.39 -14.60
CA ARG A 70 10.44 2.34 -16.04
C ARG A 70 10.27 3.67 -16.76
N GLY A 71 9.21 4.43 -16.45
CA GLY A 71 8.86 5.66 -17.18
C GLY A 71 9.86 6.81 -17.01
N GLY A 72 10.62 6.81 -15.90
CA GLY A 72 11.59 7.85 -15.58
C GLY A 72 12.96 7.31 -15.16
N LYS A 73 13.33 6.08 -15.57
CA LYS A 73 14.49 5.34 -15.03
C LYS A 73 15.77 6.17 -14.98
N GLU A 74 16.13 6.85 -16.06
CA GLU A 74 17.37 7.63 -16.12
C GLU A 74 17.34 8.85 -15.18
N ILE A 75 16.22 9.57 -15.16
CA ILE A 75 16.03 10.75 -14.30
C ILE A 75 16.00 10.31 -12.83
N TYR A 76 15.26 9.24 -12.54
CA TYR A 76 15.19 8.63 -11.22
C TYR A 76 16.57 8.18 -10.75
N LEU A 77 17.33 7.43 -11.55
CA LEU A 77 18.67 6.98 -11.18
C LEU A 77 19.63 8.16 -10.96
N ARG A 78 19.52 9.21 -11.78
CA ARG A 78 20.28 10.44 -11.60
C ARG A 78 19.93 11.12 -10.26
N HIS A 79 18.65 11.34 -9.96
CA HIS A 79 18.22 11.92 -8.69
C HIS A 79 18.62 11.06 -7.49
N LEU A 80 18.40 9.74 -7.58
CA LEU A 80 18.78 8.80 -6.55
C LEU A 80 20.29 8.83 -6.29
N SER A 81 21.13 8.88 -7.33
CA SER A 81 22.59 8.94 -7.17
C SER A 81 23.04 10.19 -6.41
N GLN A 82 22.39 11.34 -6.65
CA GLN A 82 22.67 12.60 -5.95
C GLN A 82 22.26 12.51 -4.48
N LEU A 83 21.10 11.90 -4.22
CA LEU A 83 20.62 11.64 -2.86
C LEU A 83 21.54 10.68 -2.10
N ILE A 84 21.95 9.56 -2.71
CA ILE A 84 22.90 8.60 -2.10
C ILE A 84 24.24 9.27 -1.77
N ARG A 85 24.78 10.10 -2.67
CA ARG A 85 26.04 10.81 -2.39
C ARG A 85 25.90 11.79 -1.22
N ARG A 86 24.82 12.58 -1.19
CA ARG A 86 24.55 13.53 -0.10
C ARG A 86 24.28 12.80 1.20
N HIS A 87 23.61 11.67 1.12
CA HIS A 87 23.35 10.77 2.22
C HIS A 87 24.66 10.28 2.88
N ASN A 88 25.60 9.73 2.11
CA ASN A 88 26.90 9.29 2.61
C ASN A 88 27.62 10.39 3.40
N ALA A 89 27.68 11.60 2.84
CA ALA A 89 28.33 12.72 3.50
C ALA A 89 27.66 13.10 4.84
N LEU A 90 26.33 13.06 4.89
CA LEU A 90 25.58 13.30 6.13
C LEU A 90 25.80 12.18 7.15
N TRP A 91 25.84 10.92 6.70
CA TRP A 91 26.10 9.76 7.57
C TRP A 91 27.50 9.80 8.18
N GLU A 92 28.52 10.08 7.38
CA GLU A 92 29.90 10.29 7.86
C GLU A 92 29.96 11.42 8.87
N SER A 93 29.29 12.55 8.58
CA SER A 93 29.21 13.67 9.52
C SER A 93 28.52 13.30 10.83
N TYR A 94 27.47 12.48 10.79
CA TYR A 94 26.75 12.00 11.99
C TYR A 94 27.62 11.03 12.80
N CYS A 95 28.34 10.12 12.13
CA CYS A 95 29.25 9.18 12.78
C CYS A 95 30.42 9.85 13.51
N ASN A 96 30.83 11.02 13.04
CA ASN A 96 31.83 11.87 13.70
C ASN A 96 31.21 12.73 14.83
N TYR A 97 29.91 13.00 14.77
CA TYR A 97 29.19 13.79 15.77
C TYR A 97 28.80 12.99 17.02
N THR A 98 28.52 11.69 16.89
CA THR A 98 28.11 10.83 18.01
C THR A 98 28.65 9.41 17.91
N ASN A 99 28.94 8.82 19.07
CA ASN A 99 29.28 7.40 19.20
C ASN A 99 28.04 6.49 19.29
N ASN A 100 26.87 7.04 19.64
CA ASN A 100 25.62 6.29 19.66
C ASN A 100 24.87 6.47 18.33
N ARG A 101 25.12 5.54 17.41
CA ARG A 101 24.63 5.59 16.02
C ARG A 101 23.33 4.84 15.90
N THR A 102 22.21 5.57 15.84
CA THR A 102 20.87 5.00 15.64
C THR A 102 20.20 5.57 14.40
N ARG A 103 19.22 4.86 13.85
CA ARG A 103 18.41 5.34 12.73
C ARG A 103 17.68 6.63 13.11
N GLU A 104 17.02 6.63 14.26
CA GLU A 104 16.21 7.74 14.76
C GLU A 104 17.08 8.98 15.01
N GLY A 105 18.27 8.78 15.60
CA GLY A 105 19.23 9.86 15.84
C GLY A 105 19.77 10.45 14.55
N PHE A 106 20.03 9.62 13.53
CA PHE A 106 20.45 10.10 12.22
C PHE A 106 19.34 10.89 11.51
N LEU A 107 18.10 10.42 11.55
CA LEU A 107 16.96 11.11 10.94
C LEU A 107 16.74 12.50 11.56
N GLN A 108 16.87 12.61 12.89
CA GLN A 108 16.83 13.91 13.58
C GLN A 108 18.00 14.82 13.18
N PHE A 109 19.21 14.26 13.10
CA PHE A 109 20.41 14.99 12.65
C PHE A 109 20.21 15.57 11.24
N VAL A 110 19.71 14.77 10.30
CA VAL A 110 19.42 15.19 8.93
C VAL A 110 18.37 16.29 8.89
N LYS A 111 17.26 16.15 9.62
CA LYS A 111 16.19 17.17 9.66
C LYS A 111 16.68 18.54 10.10
N GLN A 112 17.67 18.58 11.00
CA GLN A 112 18.25 19.84 11.48
C GLN A 112 19.31 20.40 10.53
N ARG A 113 20.16 19.54 9.95
CA ARG A 113 21.32 19.95 9.15
C ARG A 113 21.00 20.15 7.67
N ASP A 114 20.03 19.42 7.15
CA ASP A 114 19.72 19.40 5.73
C ASP A 114 18.22 19.16 5.44
N PRO A 115 17.36 20.16 5.71
CA PRO A 115 15.92 20.05 5.43
C PRO A 115 15.60 19.82 3.94
N PHE A 116 16.45 20.31 3.04
CA PHE A 116 16.27 20.15 1.59
C PHE A 116 16.44 18.70 1.16
N TYR A 117 17.47 18.01 1.67
CA TYR A 117 17.66 16.58 1.45
C TYR A 117 16.47 15.76 1.99
N ALA A 118 16.00 16.08 3.20
CA ALA A 118 14.84 15.41 3.80
C ALA A 118 13.56 15.56 2.94
N GLY A 119 13.30 16.76 2.41
CA GLY A 119 12.19 16.99 1.49
C GLY A 119 12.34 16.25 0.16
N SER A 120 13.55 16.20 -0.39
CA SER A 120 13.84 15.57 -1.68
C SER A 120 13.71 14.04 -1.66
N LEU A 121 14.00 13.41 -0.52
CA LEU A 121 13.81 11.97 -0.34
C LEU A 121 12.35 11.57 -0.57
N LYS A 122 11.38 12.37 -0.14
CA LYS A 122 9.95 12.02 -0.27
C LYS A 122 9.50 11.78 -1.71
N ASN A 123 10.20 12.38 -2.67
CA ASN A 123 9.85 12.32 -4.09
C ASN A 123 10.32 11.03 -4.77
N ILE A 124 11.22 10.26 -4.15
CA ILE A 124 11.72 9.00 -4.74
C ILE A 124 10.86 7.78 -4.38
N ALA A 125 9.91 7.92 -3.45
CA ALA A 125 8.99 6.85 -3.09
C ALA A 125 7.77 6.85 -4.02
N PRO A 126 7.23 5.67 -4.39
CA PRO A 126 5.99 5.62 -5.13
C PRO A 126 4.82 6.04 -4.24
N VAL A 127 3.89 6.79 -4.83
CA VAL A 127 2.62 7.16 -4.20
C VAL A 127 1.50 6.53 -5.01
N LEU A 128 0.66 5.73 -4.34
CA LEU A 128 -0.56 5.20 -4.92
C LEU A 128 -1.77 5.95 -4.37
N TYR A 129 -2.71 6.28 -5.26
CA TYR A 129 -4.04 6.71 -4.85
C TYR A 129 -4.98 5.51 -4.76
N PHE A 130 -5.98 5.62 -3.91
CA PHE A 130 -7.06 4.67 -3.69
C PHE A 130 -8.38 5.44 -3.65
N ASP A 131 -9.21 5.24 -4.66
CA ASP A 131 -10.57 5.75 -4.72
C ASP A 131 -11.51 4.68 -4.17
N PHE A 132 -12.25 5.05 -3.15
CA PHE A 132 -13.27 4.25 -2.50
C PHE A 132 -14.65 4.73 -2.97
N ILE A 133 -15.47 3.80 -3.47
CA ILE A 133 -16.81 4.09 -3.98
C ILE A 133 -17.80 3.24 -3.20
N GLY A 134 -18.56 3.87 -2.34
CA GLY A 134 -19.63 3.27 -1.54
C GLY A 134 -20.96 3.97 -1.77
N GLU A 135 -21.91 3.71 -0.88
CA GLU A 135 -23.26 4.27 -0.96
C GLU A 135 -23.31 5.69 -0.35
N SER A 136 -24.05 6.60 -0.99
CA SER A 136 -24.16 8.01 -0.59
C SER A 136 -24.96 8.26 0.69
N ASN A 137 -25.63 7.26 1.23
CA ASN A 137 -26.35 7.35 2.51
C ASN A 137 -25.56 6.74 3.68
N LYS A 138 -24.38 6.16 3.43
CA LYS A 138 -23.53 5.53 4.43
C LYS A 138 -22.30 6.37 4.73
N VAL A 139 -21.81 6.30 5.97
CA VAL A 139 -20.54 6.91 6.37
C VAL A 139 -19.52 5.82 6.59
N TYR A 140 -18.44 5.89 5.84
CA TYR A 140 -17.32 4.97 5.93
C TYR A 140 -16.20 5.63 6.71
N ILE A 141 -15.74 5.00 7.78
CA ILE A 141 -14.61 5.48 8.60
C ILE A 141 -13.46 4.50 8.44
N LEU A 142 -12.34 4.93 7.87
CA LEU A 142 -11.14 4.09 7.78
C LEU A 142 -10.53 3.93 9.18
N ASP A 143 -10.40 2.70 9.63
CA ASP A 143 -9.91 2.35 10.97
C ASP A 143 -8.47 1.82 10.89
N GLU A 144 -8.23 0.89 9.96
CA GLU A 144 -6.94 0.21 9.83
C GLU A 144 -6.60 -0.03 8.36
N ILE A 145 -5.29 0.05 8.05
CA ILE A 145 -4.73 -0.45 6.79
C ILE A 145 -3.90 -1.70 7.11
N GLU A 146 -4.23 -2.80 6.47
CA GLU A 146 -3.51 -4.07 6.60
C GLU A 146 -2.76 -4.37 5.30
N VAL A 147 -1.45 -4.64 5.41
CA VAL A 147 -0.58 -4.94 4.27
C VAL A 147 -0.03 -6.36 4.42
N HIS A 148 -0.28 -7.19 3.41
CA HIS A 148 0.23 -8.55 3.33
C HIS A 148 1.46 -8.53 2.44
N THR A 149 2.65 -8.70 3.01
CA THR A 149 3.87 -8.96 2.24
C THR A 149 3.87 -10.43 1.84
N ILE A 150 3.74 -10.67 0.54
CA ILE A 150 3.72 -12.01 -0.05
C ILE A 150 5.12 -12.40 -0.55
N GLY A 151 5.88 -11.43 -1.04
CA GLY A 151 7.24 -11.64 -1.52
C GLY A 151 8.03 -10.34 -1.59
N PHE A 152 9.35 -10.48 -1.55
CA PHE A 152 10.29 -9.38 -1.64
C PHE A 152 11.53 -9.82 -2.44
N SER A 153 11.94 -8.98 -3.38
CA SER A 153 13.17 -9.14 -4.15
C SER A 153 14.01 -7.87 -3.99
N GLU A 154 15.17 -7.99 -3.37
CA GLU A 154 16.01 -6.84 -3.03
C GLU A 154 16.74 -6.27 -4.25
N TYR A 155 16.78 -4.94 -4.34
CA TYR A 155 17.68 -4.19 -5.18
C TYR A 155 18.68 -3.39 -4.34
N ARG A 156 19.92 -3.30 -4.79
CA ARG A 156 20.92 -2.45 -4.12
C ARG A 156 20.65 -0.95 -4.36
N GLY A 157 20.97 -0.15 -3.35
CA GLY A 157 20.84 1.31 -3.33
C GLY A 157 19.51 1.78 -2.75
N GLY A 158 19.49 2.98 -2.15
CA GLY A 158 18.32 3.61 -1.54
C GLY A 158 18.75 4.68 -0.52
N GLY A 159 17.81 5.47 -0.01
CA GLY A 159 18.04 6.48 1.02
C GLY A 159 17.13 6.24 2.22
N PHE A 160 17.48 6.77 3.39
CA PHE A 160 16.65 6.64 4.59
C PHE A 160 15.23 7.17 4.39
N PHE A 161 14.32 6.57 5.15
CA PHE A 161 12.98 7.06 5.34
C PHE A 161 12.65 7.24 6.82
N ASP A 162 11.97 8.35 7.13
CA ASP A 162 11.31 8.60 8.39
C ASP A 162 9.80 8.61 8.19
N LYS A 163 9.05 7.93 9.06
CA LYS A 163 7.58 7.93 9.02
C LYS A 163 7.05 9.28 9.46
N GLU A 164 6.91 10.19 8.51
CA GLU A 164 6.46 11.56 8.79
C GLU A 164 4.95 11.70 8.85
N ALA A 165 4.21 10.82 8.18
CA ALA A 165 2.76 10.80 8.23
C ALA A 165 2.19 9.38 8.40
N TRP A 166 0.94 9.31 8.85
CA TRP A 166 0.22 8.04 9.02
C TRP A 166 -0.04 7.34 7.66
N TYR A 167 -0.05 8.09 6.55
CA TYR A 167 -0.19 7.59 5.19
C TYR A 167 1.14 7.13 4.54
N ASP A 168 2.26 7.29 5.24
CA ASP A 168 3.52 6.68 4.79
C ASP A 168 3.58 5.22 5.29
N ILE A 169 3.63 4.28 4.36
CA ILE A 169 3.59 2.83 4.60
C ILE A 169 4.99 2.22 4.46
N LEU A 170 5.48 1.65 5.55
CA LEU A 170 6.77 0.97 5.64
C LEU A 170 6.65 -0.51 5.30
N LEU A 171 6.94 -0.89 4.05
CA LEU A 171 6.90 -2.27 3.61
C LEU A 171 8.03 -3.09 4.22
N LYS A 172 7.65 -4.13 4.96
CA LYS A 172 8.57 -5.06 5.61
C LYS A 172 9.02 -6.11 4.61
N PRO A 173 10.33 -6.42 4.50
CA PRO A 173 10.85 -7.39 3.53
C PRO A 173 10.47 -8.84 3.87
N ARG A 174 10.16 -9.13 5.13
CA ARG A 174 9.71 -10.45 5.57
C ARG A 174 8.24 -10.64 5.15
N THR A 175 7.91 -11.85 4.71
CA THR A 175 6.54 -12.22 4.41
C THR A 175 5.68 -12.24 5.68
N GLY A 176 4.45 -11.77 5.58
CA GLY A 176 3.54 -11.66 6.72
C GLY A 176 2.53 -10.52 6.58
N THR A 177 1.71 -10.35 7.62
CA THR A 177 0.67 -9.33 7.69
C THR A 177 1.09 -8.22 8.65
N TYR A 178 0.99 -6.97 8.19
CA TYR A 178 1.40 -5.77 8.91
C TYR A 178 0.26 -4.78 8.97
N ARG A 179 -0.05 -4.29 10.17
CA ARG A 179 -1.18 -3.39 10.43
C ARG A 179 -0.70 -1.98 10.72
N TYR A 180 -1.42 -1.01 10.17
CA TYR A 180 -1.14 0.41 10.31
C TYR A 180 -2.41 1.11 10.77
N ASP A 181 -2.44 1.49 12.04
CA ASP A 181 -3.57 2.19 12.64
C ASP A 181 -3.76 3.57 11.99
N VAL A 182 -5.00 3.88 11.63
CA VAL A 182 -5.36 5.18 11.05
C VAL A 182 -5.81 6.09 12.20
N GLY A 183 -4.84 6.68 12.90
CA GLY A 183 -5.08 7.49 14.10
C GLY A 183 -5.92 8.77 13.88
N LYS A 184 -6.24 9.14 12.63
CA LYS A 184 -7.19 10.20 12.29
C LYS A 184 -8.41 9.56 11.66
N LYS A 185 -9.61 9.74 12.22
CA LYS A 185 -10.90 9.22 11.71
C LYS A 185 -11.23 9.73 10.30
N LEU A 186 -10.52 9.24 9.29
CA LEU A 186 -10.78 9.54 7.90
C LEU A 186 -12.14 8.99 7.55
N ARG A 187 -13.04 9.87 7.14
CA ARG A 187 -14.42 9.55 6.87
C ARG A 187 -14.84 10.10 5.53
N PHE A 188 -15.64 9.32 4.82
CA PHE A 188 -16.29 9.77 3.60
C PHE A 188 -17.72 9.24 3.54
N ASN A 189 -18.51 9.85 2.65
CA ASN A 189 -19.87 9.46 2.32
C ASN A 189 -19.96 9.43 0.79
N GLY A 190 -20.50 8.35 0.21
CA GLY A 190 -20.49 8.12 -1.23
C GLY A 190 -19.10 7.78 -1.77
N SER A 191 -18.19 8.74 -1.88
CA SER A 191 -16.83 8.51 -2.41
C SER A 191 -15.74 9.14 -1.55
N GLY A 192 -14.61 8.46 -1.42
CA GLY A 192 -13.43 8.95 -0.72
C GLY A 192 -12.16 8.65 -1.49
N ARG A 193 -11.12 9.47 -1.29
CA ARG A 193 -9.79 9.24 -1.87
C ARG A 193 -8.74 9.23 -0.78
N LEU A 194 -7.80 8.33 -0.93
CA LEU A 194 -6.63 8.19 -0.07
C LEU A 194 -5.38 8.11 -0.93
N GLU A 195 -4.30 8.74 -0.48
CA GLU A 195 -2.98 8.60 -1.08
C GLU A 195 -2.04 7.99 -0.05
N LEU A 196 -1.36 6.90 -0.43
CA LEU A 196 -0.35 6.25 0.41
C LEU A 196 1.01 6.31 -0.30
N ARG A 197 2.03 6.69 0.46
CA ARG A 197 3.44 6.67 0.00
C ARG A 197 4.11 5.43 0.56
N PHE A 198 4.80 4.65 -0.28
CA PHE A 198 5.40 3.39 0.15
C PHE A 198 6.91 3.50 0.28
N TRP A 199 7.45 2.87 1.31
CA TRP A 199 8.87 2.87 1.65
C TRP A 199 9.34 1.48 2.01
N SER A 200 10.59 1.15 1.69
CA SER A 200 11.20 -0.08 2.18
C SER A 200 11.62 0.10 3.64
N ASP A 201 11.43 -0.93 4.46
CA ASP A 201 12.03 -1.03 5.79
C ASP A 201 13.21 -2.01 5.84
N ASN A 202 13.70 -2.45 4.67
CA ASN A 202 14.92 -3.24 4.61
C ASN A 202 16.09 -2.29 4.90
N TYR A 203 16.76 -2.41 6.05
CA TYR A 203 17.77 -1.45 6.52
C TYR A 203 19.12 -2.14 6.79
N TYR A 204 20.20 -1.48 6.38
CA TYR A 204 21.60 -1.86 6.57
C TYR A 204 22.30 -0.89 7.53
N PRO A 205 22.38 -1.25 8.84
CA PRO A 205 22.93 -0.38 9.88
C PRO A 205 24.37 0.06 9.63
N ASN A 206 25.20 -0.84 9.09
CA ASN A 206 26.64 -0.58 8.92
C ASN A 206 26.93 0.47 7.85
N THR A 207 26.02 0.66 6.90
CA THR A 207 26.19 1.58 5.79
C THR A 207 25.24 2.76 5.85
N GLY A 208 24.33 2.78 6.83
CA GLY A 208 23.27 3.79 6.90
C GLY A 208 22.36 3.75 5.67
N TYR A 209 21.98 2.58 5.15
CA TYR A 209 21.16 2.53 3.94
C TYR A 209 19.89 1.73 4.13
N THR A 210 18.80 2.20 3.52
CA THR A 210 17.61 1.38 3.29
C THR A 210 17.69 0.82 1.87
N PRO A 211 18.14 -0.43 1.64
CA PRO A 211 18.01 -1.09 0.35
C PRO A 211 16.57 -1.07 -0.17
N ARG A 212 16.46 -0.98 -1.49
CA ARG A 212 15.20 -0.97 -2.22
C ARG A 212 14.80 -2.39 -2.61
N GLY A 213 13.64 -2.54 -3.21
CA GLY A 213 13.27 -3.80 -3.85
C GLY A 213 11.89 -3.82 -4.46
N CYS A 214 11.59 -4.93 -5.10
CA CYS A 214 10.26 -5.23 -5.58
C CYS A 214 9.50 -5.98 -4.48
N TYR A 215 8.39 -5.39 -4.05
CA TYR A 215 7.44 -6.01 -3.15
C TYR A 215 6.29 -6.62 -3.94
N THR A 216 5.90 -7.83 -3.59
CA THR A 216 4.61 -8.41 -3.95
C THR A 216 3.72 -8.31 -2.72
N ILE A 217 2.64 -7.54 -2.82
CA ILE A 217 1.77 -7.23 -1.69
C ILE A 217 0.30 -7.32 -2.06
N GLU A 218 -0.52 -7.47 -1.02
CA GLU A 218 -1.94 -7.15 -1.04
C GLU A 218 -2.20 -6.15 0.08
N ILE A 219 -3.02 -5.14 -0.19
CA ILE A 219 -3.48 -4.17 0.81
C ILE A 219 -4.97 -4.35 1.02
N VAL A 220 -5.36 -4.47 2.29
CA VAL A 220 -6.74 -4.53 2.76
C VAL A 220 -7.01 -3.30 3.62
N PHE A 221 -8.09 -2.60 3.31
CA PHE A 221 -8.56 -1.44 4.05
C PHE A 221 -9.75 -1.84 4.90
N HIS A 222 -9.66 -1.61 6.21
CA HIS A 222 -10.70 -1.93 7.17
C HIS A 222 -11.45 -0.65 7.55
N PHE A 223 -12.75 -0.65 7.26
CA PHE A 223 -13.67 0.44 7.51
C PHE A 223 -14.70 0.05 8.58
N LEU A 224 -15.19 1.06 9.27
CA LEU A 224 -16.42 0.99 10.06
C LEU A 224 -17.52 1.75 9.33
N THR A 225 -18.65 1.08 9.07
CA THR A 225 -19.86 1.67 8.49
C THR A 225 -21.05 1.31 9.37
N ASP A 226 -21.79 2.31 9.85
CA ASP A 226 -22.93 2.12 10.77
C ASP A 226 -22.61 1.21 11.98
N GLY A 227 -21.37 1.32 12.50
CA GLY A 227 -20.88 0.51 13.61
C GLY A 227 -20.50 -0.93 13.25
N LYS A 228 -20.59 -1.34 11.97
CA LYS A 228 -20.22 -2.66 11.47
C LYS A 228 -18.88 -2.61 10.72
N PRO A 229 -18.00 -3.61 10.90
CA PRO A 229 -16.77 -3.71 10.13
C PRO A 229 -17.05 -4.07 8.67
N LEU A 230 -16.28 -3.47 7.77
CA LEU A 230 -16.30 -3.73 6.33
C LEU A 230 -14.86 -3.65 5.80
N SER A 231 -14.44 -4.61 5.00
CA SER A 231 -13.09 -4.64 4.44
C SER A 231 -13.12 -4.66 2.92
N VAL A 232 -12.19 -3.93 2.29
CA VAL A 232 -12.01 -3.95 0.84
C VAL A 232 -10.52 -4.11 0.51
N GLY A 233 -10.21 -5.00 -0.44
CA GLY A 233 -8.86 -5.36 -0.81
C GLY A 233 -8.48 -4.93 -2.22
N THR A 234 -7.21 -4.60 -2.41
CA THR A 234 -6.61 -4.30 -3.72
C THR A 234 -6.43 -5.53 -4.61
N GLY A 235 -6.47 -6.72 -4.03
CA GLY A 235 -5.89 -7.92 -4.61
C GLY A 235 -4.35 -7.83 -4.69
N ILE A 236 -3.72 -8.90 -5.15
CA ILE A 236 -2.25 -8.97 -5.22
C ILE A 236 -1.73 -8.06 -6.34
N PHE A 237 -0.72 -7.25 -6.03
CA PHE A 237 0.04 -6.45 -6.99
C PHE A 237 1.52 -6.36 -6.61
N LYS A 238 2.31 -5.76 -7.50
CA LYS A 238 3.74 -5.54 -7.34
C LYS A 238 4.09 -4.06 -7.32
N ILE A 239 5.06 -3.68 -6.51
CA ILE A 239 5.54 -2.30 -6.41
C ILE A 239 7.05 -2.27 -6.17
N ASP A 240 7.76 -1.50 -6.98
CA ASP A 240 9.16 -1.15 -6.71
C ASP A 240 9.19 -0.03 -5.68
N VAL A 241 10.02 -0.18 -4.65
CA VAL A 241 10.25 0.84 -3.62
C VAL A 241 11.73 1.00 -3.40
#